data_AF-A0A7S2TXC9-F1
#
_entry.id   AF-A0A7S2TXC9-F1
#
_cell.length_a   1.000
_cell.length_b   1.000
_cell.length_c   1.000
_cell.angle_alpha   90.00
_cell.angle_beta   90.00
_cell.angle_gamma   90.00
#
_symmetry.space_group_name_H-M   'P 1'
#
loop_
_entity.id
_entity.type
_entity.pdbx_description
1 polymer ?
#
loop_
_entity_poly.entity_id
_entity_poly.type
_entity_poly.pdbx_seq_one_letter_code
_entity_poly.pdbx_strand_id
1 'polypeptide(L)'
;YDKKENCKLKPFLKIIRDSPTYPVIYDSKRVVCSLPPIINGEHSKIKLTTKNVFIECTATDMTKANIVLNTVIAMFSGYCSKPFSVESVKVVYPHKDNKEILYPQMDPVKFETNA
;
A
#
# COMPACT_ATOMS: atom_id res chain seq x y z
N TYR A 1 -18.93 -20.96 10.51
CA TYR A 1 -17.59 -20.41 10.83
C TYR A 1 -16.59 -21.55 10.85
N ASP A 2 -15.81 -21.68 9.78
CA ASP A 2 -14.82 -22.75 9.66
C ASP A 2 -13.55 -22.42 10.45
N LYS A 3 -13.19 -23.26 11.43
CA LYS A 3 -12.10 -23.01 12.40
C LYS A 3 -10.71 -23.05 11.76
N LYS A 4 -10.57 -23.58 10.53
CA LYS A 4 -9.26 -23.82 9.90
C LYS A 4 -8.65 -22.61 9.18
N GLU A 5 -9.44 -21.67 8.65
CA GLU A 5 -8.89 -20.56 7.84
C GLU A 5 -8.34 -19.38 8.67
N ASN A 6 -8.92 -19.11 9.85
CA ASN A 6 -8.55 -17.95 10.66
C ASN A 6 -7.21 -18.07 11.42
N CYS A 7 -6.48 -19.18 11.28
CA CYS A 7 -5.19 -19.36 11.95
C CYS A 7 -4.13 -18.36 11.45
N LYS A 8 -4.23 -17.93 10.18
CA LYS A 8 -3.26 -17.01 9.55
C LYS A 8 -3.35 -15.58 10.07
N LEU A 9 -4.54 -15.13 10.48
CA LEU A 9 -4.77 -13.77 10.97
C LEU A 9 -4.43 -13.62 12.45
N LYS A 10 -4.52 -14.71 13.22
CA LYS A 10 -4.32 -14.73 14.67
C LYS A 10 -3.06 -14.00 15.18
N PRO A 11 -1.89 -14.09 14.52
CA PRO A 11 -0.70 -13.33 14.93
C PRO A 11 -0.87 -11.81 14.77
N PHE A 12 -1.54 -11.37 13.70
CA PHE A 12 -1.64 -9.97 13.31
C PHE A 12 -2.75 -9.22 14.05
N LEU A 13 -3.81 -9.91 14.50
CA LEU A 13 -4.92 -9.29 15.22
C LEU A 13 -4.47 -8.49 16.46
N LYS A 14 -3.38 -8.91 17.10
CA LYS A 14 -2.83 -8.24 18.29
C LYS A 14 -2.24 -6.86 17.99
N ILE A 15 -1.91 -6.55 16.74
CA ILE A 15 -1.22 -5.31 16.36
C ILE A 15 -2.12 -4.09 16.62
N ILE A 16 -3.42 -4.22 16.39
CA ILE A 16 -4.38 -3.10 16.49
C ILE A 16 -5.48 -3.34 17.52
N ARG A 17 -5.44 -4.47 18.26
CA ARG A 17 -6.49 -4.89 19.19
C ARG A 17 -6.85 -3.81 20.23
N ASP A 18 -5.82 -3.22 20.83
CA ASP A 18 -5.97 -2.27 21.93
C ASP A 18 -5.91 -0.81 21.43
N SER A 19 -5.90 -0.60 20.11
CA SER A 19 -5.88 0.73 19.51
C SER A 19 -7.26 1.40 19.64
N PRO A 20 -7.34 2.68 20.02
CA PRO A 20 -8.62 3.41 20.12
C PRO A 20 -9.29 3.60 18.75
N THR A 21 -8.50 3.55 17.67
CA THR A 21 -8.97 3.69 16.29
C THR A 21 -8.32 2.63 15.40
N TYR A 22 -9.02 2.27 14.33
CA TYR A 22 -8.59 1.23 13.39
C TYR A 22 -8.32 1.88 12.03
N PRO A 23 -7.16 1.62 11.40
CA PRO A 23 -6.88 2.17 10.08
C PRO A 23 -7.69 1.41 9.03
N VAL A 24 -8.51 2.12 8.27
CA VAL A 24 -9.36 1.53 7.21
C VAL A 24 -9.19 2.33 5.93
N ILE A 25 -9.13 1.63 4.81
CA ILE A 25 -9.07 2.24 3.48
C ILE A 25 -10.42 2.05 2.82
N TYR A 26 -11.02 3.16 2.38
CA TYR A 26 -12.31 3.21 1.69
C TYR A 26 -12.15 3.76 0.28
N ASP A 27 -13.02 3.32 -0.62
CA ASP A 27 -13.22 3.98 -1.91
C ASP A 27 -14.18 5.18 -1.80
N SER A 28 -14.41 5.85 -2.93
CA SER A 28 -15.34 6.99 -3.03
C SER A 28 -16.81 6.63 -2.74
N LYS A 29 -17.17 5.34 -2.84
CA LYS A 29 -18.50 4.81 -2.51
C LYS A 29 -18.59 4.31 -1.06
N ARG A 30 -17.56 4.56 -0.24
CA ARG A 30 -17.46 4.14 1.17
C ARG A 30 -17.44 2.61 1.33
N VAL A 31 -16.99 1.89 0.31
CA VAL A 31 -16.75 0.44 0.37
C VAL A 31 -15.35 0.19 0.95
N VAL A 32 -15.23 -0.75 1.88
CA VAL A 32 -13.95 -1.11 2.52
C VAL A 32 -13.06 -1.84 1.51
N CYS A 33 -11.89 -1.26 1.24
CA CYS A 33 -10.84 -1.84 0.41
C CYS A 33 -9.86 -2.68 1.22
N SER A 34 -9.47 -2.23 2.42
CA SER A 34 -8.57 -2.98 3.30
C SER A 34 -8.66 -2.47 4.74
N LEU A 35 -8.31 -3.35 5.68
CA LEU A 35 -8.09 -3.06 7.09
C LEU A 35 -6.62 -3.37 7.40
N PRO A 36 -5.69 -2.44 7.15
CA PRO A 36 -4.30 -2.65 7.51
C PRO A 36 -4.12 -2.85 9.03
N PRO A 37 -3.10 -3.61 9.48
CA PRO A 37 -2.26 -4.54 8.74
C PRO A 37 -2.86 -5.97 8.71
N ILE A 38 -4.19 -6.09 8.82
CA ILE A 38 -4.85 -7.39 9.07
C ILE A 38 -5.23 -8.09 7.78
N ILE A 39 -6.03 -7.46 6.93
CA ILE A 39 -6.64 -8.12 5.78
C ILE A 39 -7.10 -7.13 4.71
N ASN A 40 -7.06 -7.58 3.45
CA ASN A 40 -7.63 -6.85 2.31
C ASN A 40 -9.09 -7.28 2.08
N GLY A 41 -9.91 -6.36 1.58
CA GLY A 41 -11.31 -6.60 1.29
C GLY A 41 -11.52 -7.52 0.10
N GLU A 42 -12.60 -8.31 0.11
CA GLU A 42 -12.98 -9.14 -1.05
C GLU A 42 -13.34 -8.28 -2.28
N HIS A 43 -13.84 -7.06 -2.05
CA HIS A 43 -14.19 -6.10 -3.10
C HIS A 43 -12.99 -5.70 -3.97
N SER A 44 -11.83 -5.48 -3.36
CA SER A 44 -10.59 -5.02 -4.00
C SER A 44 -9.64 -6.16 -4.36
N LYS A 45 -10.10 -7.41 -4.26
CA LYS A 45 -9.27 -8.60 -4.48
C LYS A 45 -8.77 -8.70 -5.91
N ILE A 46 -7.46 -8.85 -6.06
CA ILE A 46 -6.81 -9.09 -7.34
C ILE A 46 -7.19 -10.48 -7.85
N LYS A 47 -7.63 -10.54 -9.11
CA LYS A 47 -7.97 -11.77 -9.86
C LYS A 47 -7.08 -11.86 -11.08
N LEU A 48 -7.03 -13.03 -11.73
CA LEU A 48 -6.31 -13.22 -12.99
C LEU A 48 -6.82 -12.30 -14.12
N THR A 49 -8.05 -11.81 -14.00
CA THR A 49 -8.67 -10.86 -14.93
C THR A 49 -8.39 -9.39 -14.59
N THR A 50 -7.71 -9.10 -13.49
CA THR A 50 -7.41 -7.73 -13.07
C THR A 50 -6.43 -7.09 -14.05
N LYS A 51 -6.81 -5.93 -14.61
CA LYS A 51 -5.98 -5.17 -15.56
C LYS A 51 -5.18 -4.05 -14.90
N ASN A 52 -5.81 -3.32 -13.99
CA ASN A 52 -5.21 -2.21 -13.28
C ASN A 52 -5.07 -2.59 -11.80
N VAL A 53 -3.89 -2.36 -11.24
CA VAL A 53 -3.58 -2.70 -9.84
C VAL A 53 -3.30 -1.41 -9.09
N PHE A 54 -4.12 -1.12 -8.09
CA PHE A 54 -3.83 -0.08 -7.11
C PHE A 54 -3.02 -0.70 -5.97
N ILE A 55 -1.93 -0.02 -5.57
CA ILE A 55 -1.02 -0.50 -4.53
C ILE A 55 -0.93 0.56 -3.44
N GLU A 56 -1.32 0.17 -2.23
CA GLU A 56 -1.20 0.95 -1.03
C GLU A 56 -0.17 0.35 -0.06
N CYS A 57 0.52 1.22 0.68
CA CYS A 57 1.42 0.80 1.74
C CYS A 57 1.19 1.67 2.98
N THR A 58 0.79 1.03 4.09
CA THR A 58 0.65 1.69 5.39
C THR A 58 1.72 1.17 6.33
N ALA A 59 2.49 2.06 6.94
CA ALA A 59 3.46 1.71 7.96
C ALA A 59 3.61 2.85 8.98
N THR A 60 4.23 2.53 10.12
CA THR A 60 4.65 3.52 11.11
C THR A 60 5.90 4.28 10.69
N ASP A 61 6.68 3.73 9.75
CA ASP A 61 7.93 4.28 9.22
C ASP A 61 7.76 4.61 7.73
N MET A 62 7.82 5.90 7.39
CA MET A 62 7.60 6.38 6.03
C MET A 62 8.71 5.95 5.07
N THR A 63 9.96 5.89 5.53
CA THR A 63 11.09 5.48 4.70
C THR A 63 10.94 4.03 4.29
N LYS A 64 10.60 3.15 5.23
CA LYS A 64 10.34 1.73 4.95
C LYS A 64 9.13 1.54 4.03
N ALA A 65 8.05 2.28 4.25
CA ALA A 65 6.88 2.25 3.37
C ALA A 65 7.25 2.62 1.93
N ASN A 66 8.02 3.69 1.75
CA ASN A 66 8.47 4.15 0.43
C ASN A 66 9.34 3.11 -0.27
N ILE A 67 10.30 2.50 0.44
CA ILE A 67 11.17 1.46 -0.12
C ILE A 67 10.34 0.25 -0.56
N VAL A 68 9.40 -0.20 0.26
CA VAL A 68 8.52 -1.35 -0.05
C VAL A 68 7.64 -1.02 -1.26
N LEU A 69 6.99 0.14 -1.25
CA LEU A 69 6.15 0.59 -2.36
C LEU A 69 6.95 0.64 -3.67
N ASN A 70 8.13 1.26 -3.65
CA ASN A 70 8.97 1.38 -4.82
C ASN A 70 9.42 0.02 -5.35
N THR A 71 9.79 -0.89 -4.46
CA THR A 71 10.25 -2.23 -4.81
C THR A 71 9.14 -3.04 -5.48
N VAL A 72 7.93 -3.06 -4.89
CA VAL A 72 6.78 -3.77 -5.46
C VAL A 72 6.43 -3.18 -6.82
N ILE A 73 6.33 -1.86 -6.93
CA ILE A 73 6.01 -1.21 -8.20
C ILE A 73 7.07 -1.52 -9.27
N ALA A 74 8.37 -1.43 -8.93
CA ALA A 74 9.44 -1.72 -9.88
C ALA A 74 9.32 -3.15 -10.43
N MET A 75 9.08 -4.14 -9.56
CA MET A 75 8.88 -5.54 -9.95
C MET A 75 7.66 -5.76 -10.85
N PHE A 76 6.53 -5.11 -10.55
CA PHE A 76 5.30 -5.26 -11.32
C PHE A 76 5.31 -4.47 -12.63
N SER A 77 6.00 -3.33 -12.68
CA SER A 77 5.98 -2.41 -13.81
C SER A 77 6.50 -3.04 -15.12
N GLY A 78 7.36 -4.06 -15.03
CA GLY A 78 7.83 -4.81 -16.19
C GLY A 78 6.73 -5.61 -16.92
N TYR A 79 5.61 -5.88 -16.25
CA TYR A 79 4.47 -6.61 -16.80
C TYR A 79 3.31 -5.70 -17.25
N CYS A 80 3.46 -4.38 -17.14
CA CYS A 80 2.49 -3.42 -17.65
C CYS A 80 2.44 -3.45 -19.18
N SER A 81 1.28 -3.09 -19.75
CA SER A 81 1.11 -2.97 -21.22
C SER A 81 2.14 -2.03 -21.85
N LYS A 82 2.49 -0.94 -21.15
CA LYS A 82 3.69 -0.15 -21.39
C LYS A 82 4.71 -0.49 -20.29
N PRO A 83 5.78 -1.26 -20.61
CA PRO A 83 6.76 -1.67 -19.61
C PRO A 83 7.40 -0.49 -18.88
N PHE A 84 7.69 -0.68 -17.60
CA PHE A 84 8.32 0.30 -16.72
C PHE A 84 7.55 1.62 -16.62
N SER A 85 6.22 1.57 -16.80
CA SER A 85 5.33 2.70 -16.58
C SER A 85 4.46 2.49 -15.35
N VAL A 86 4.21 3.59 -14.64
CA VAL A 86 3.47 3.64 -13.39
C VAL A 86 2.62 4.91 -13.41
N GLU A 87 1.36 4.78 -12.96
CA GLU A 87 0.50 5.94 -12.74
C GLU A 87 0.70 6.46 -11.31
N SER A 88 1.12 7.72 -11.19
CA SER A 88 1.36 8.32 -9.88
C SER A 88 0.06 8.68 -9.18
N VAL A 89 0.01 8.44 -7.87
CA VAL A 89 -1.15 8.74 -7.01
C VAL A 89 -0.79 9.87 -6.05
N LYS A 90 -1.69 10.85 -5.94
CA LYS A 90 -1.57 11.95 -4.98
C LYS A 90 -2.08 11.53 -3.60
N VAL A 91 -1.21 11.57 -2.61
CA VAL A 91 -1.54 11.32 -1.21
C VAL A 91 -1.59 12.65 -0.48
N VAL A 92 -2.75 12.95 0.11
CA VAL A 92 -2.98 14.14 0.93
C VAL A 92 -2.85 13.75 2.39
N TYR A 93 -2.06 14.50 3.16
CA TYR A 93 -1.87 14.32 4.60
C TYR A 93 -2.54 15.47 5.36
N PRO A 94 -3.82 15.35 5.77
CA PRO A 94 -4.55 16.44 6.42
C PRO A 94 -3.90 16.91 7.71
N HIS A 95 -3.28 15.99 8.46
CA HIS A 95 -2.63 16.27 9.75
C HIS A 95 -1.23 16.90 9.62
N LYS A 96 -0.75 17.16 8.40
CA LYS A 96 0.54 17.81 8.11
C LYS A 96 0.32 18.97 7.15
N ASP A 97 -0.48 19.96 7.56
CA ASP A 97 -0.78 21.17 6.78
C ASP A 97 -1.31 20.88 5.36
N ASN A 98 -2.15 19.85 5.22
CA ASN A 98 -2.64 19.36 3.92
C ASN A 98 -1.53 19.07 2.92
N LYS A 99 -0.36 18.63 3.39
CA LYS A 99 0.77 18.27 2.53
C LYS A 99 0.33 17.24 1.50
N GLU A 100 0.54 17.56 0.23
CA GLU A 100 0.30 16.67 -0.89
C GLU A 100 1.62 16.12 -1.41
N ILE A 101 1.69 14.80 -1.61
CA ILE A 101 2.88 14.14 -2.16
C ILE A 101 2.42 13.19 -3.26
N LEU A 102 3.11 13.20 -4.41
CA LEU A 102 2.93 12.22 -5.46
C LEU A 102 3.79 10.98 -5.17
N TYR A 103 3.19 9.81 -5.26
CA TYR A 103 3.86 8.52 -5.13
C TYR A 103 3.68 7.67 -6.38
N PRO A 104 4.64 6.77 -6.70
CA PRO A 104 5.88 6.53 -5.97
C PRO A 104 6.95 7.64 -6.18
N GLN A 105 7.88 7.76 -5.24
CA GLN A 105 9.04 8.64 -5.36
C GLN A 105 10.24 7.80 -5.83
N MET A 106 10.54 7.80 -7.13
CA MET A 106 11.55 6.92 -7.74
C MET A 106 12.79 7.65 -8.28
N ASP A 107 13.00 8.90 -7.90
CA ASP A 107 14.16 9.65 -8.37
C ASP A 107 15.47 8.98 -7.93
N PRO A 108 16.44 8.80 -8.84
CA PRO A 108 17.74 8.22 -8.50
C PRO A 108 18.45 9.02 -7.41
N VAL A 109 19.00 8.33 -6.42
CA VAL A 109 19.86 8.95 -5.40
C VAL A 109 21.24 9.17 -6.03
N LYS A 110 21.67 10.43 -6.10
CA LYS A 110 23.03 10.78 -6.53
C LYS A 110 24.01 10.47 -5.40
N PHE A 111 25.10 9.80 -5.73
CA PHE A 111 26.20 9.51 -4.82
C PHE A 111 27.49 9.99 -5.48
N GLU A 112 28.14 10.99 -4.88
CA GLU A 112 29.40 11.54 -5.38
C GLU A 112 30.58 10.90 -4.64
N THR A 113 31.62 10.54 -5.38
CA THR A 113 32.86 9.99 -4.84
C THR A 113 34.01 10.93 -5.17
N ASN A 114 34.79 11.33 -4.17
CA ASN A 114 36.06 12.00 -4.42
C ASN A 114 37.06 10.94 -4.89
N ALA A 115 37.54 11.10 -6.13
CA ALA A 115 38.63 10.31 -6.70
C ALA A 115 39.99 10.76 -6.17
#